data_AF-A0A1F9BRG2-F1
#
_entry.id   AF-A0A1F9BRG2-F1
#
_cell.length_a   1.000
_cell.length_b   1.000
_cell.length_c   1.000
_cell.angle_alpha   90.00
_cell.angle_beta   90.00
_cell.angle_gamma   90.00
#
_symmetry.space_group_name_H-M   'P 1'
#
loop_
_entity.id
_entity.type
_entity.pdbx_description
1 polymer ?
#
loop_
_entity_poly.entity_id
_entity_poly.type
_entity_poly.pdbx_seq_one_letter_code
_entity_poly.pdbx_strand_id
1 'polypeptide(L)'
;MARVLGEERQVLVVHDPVSGSEVTFYYRLPTSEERVAYQLSAFRLEGGERRFCLGETRLKFALKILLGFETGDFLIQDEGKPAPLDPARHGDWQEQLARHAPDLLSYLAQQVFEGLRVAGRGEAEWD
;
A
#
# COMPACT_ATOMS: atom_id res chain seq x y z
N MET A 1 14.12 10.91 -12.40
CA MET A 1 15.22 10.56 -11.46
C MET A 1 15.57 9.09 -11.61
N ALA A 2 16.83 8.72 -11.39
CA ALA A 2 17.26 7.33 -11.43
C ALA A 2 16.78 6.57 -10.18
N ARG A 3 16.48 5.28 -10.32
CA ARG A 3 16.16 4.40 -9.20
C ARG A 3 17.44 3.94 -8.52
N VAL A 4 17.54 4.11 -7.20
CA VAL A 4 18.64 3.58 -6.40
C VAL A 4 18.36 2.11 -6.07
N LEU A 5 19.30 1.21 -6.37
CA LEU A 5 19.19 -0.20 -6.02
C LEU A 5 19.73 -0.42 -4.61
N GLY A 6 19.06 -1.28 -3.83
CA GLY A 6 19.46 -1.62 -2.47
C GLY A 6 18.87 -0.73 -1.36
N GLU A 7 18.04 0.26 -1.71
CA GLU A 7 17.30 1.02 -0.71
C GLU A 7 16.20 0.15 -0.07
N GLU A 8 16.23 0.02 1.25
CA GLU A 8 15.31 -0.86 1.99
C GLU A 8 13.91 -0.26 2.18
N ARG A 9 13.81 1.07 2.10
CA ARG A 9 12.58 1.83 2.32
C ARG A 9 12.27 2.70 1.10
N GLN A 10 11.01 2.73 0.73
CA GLN A 10 10.46 3.57 -0.33
C GLN A 10 9.35 4.43 0.27
N VAL A 11 9.04 5.54 -0.40
CA VAL A 11 8.05 6.52 0.04
C VAL A 11 6.96 6.64 -1.00
N LEU A 12 5.69 6.60 -0.57
CA LEU A 12 4.53 6.91 -1.40
C LEU A 12 3.71 7.99 -0.71
N VAL A 13 3.53 9.13 -1.39
CA VAL A 13 2.61 10.18 -0.96
C VAL A 13 1.29 10.01 -1.68
N VAL A 14 0.19 10.00 -0.94
CA VAL A 14 -1.18 9.78 -1.41
C VAL A 14 -2.03 10.95 -0.97
N HIS A 15 -2.77 11.56 -1.90
CA HIS A 15 -3.81 12.51 -1.53
C HIS A 15 -5.03 11.76 -1.02
N ASP A 16 -5.35 11.90 0.27
CA ASP A 16 -6.49 11.25 0.90
C ASP A 16 -7.78 12.08 0.68
N PRO A 17 -8.78 11.55 -0.05
CA PRO A 17 -10.03 12.27 -0.26
C PRO A 17 -10.89 12.38 1.01
N VAL A 18 -10.67 11.56 2.04
CA VAL A 18 -11.47 11.57 3.28
C VAL A 18 -11.06 12.75 4.17
N SER A 19 -9.76 12.92 4.43
CA SER A 19 -9.23 14.04 5.22
C SER A 19 -8.94 15.30 4.39
N GLY A 20 -8.82 15.18 3.05
CA GLY A 20 -8.33 16.25 2.18
C GLY A 20 -6.84 16.56 2.34
N SER A 21 -6.10 15.70 3.03
CA SER A 21 -4.68 15.88 3.35
C SER A 21 -3.81 14.90 2.56
N GLU A 22 -2.51 15.14 2.53
CA GLU A 22 -1.55 14.16 2.01
C GLU A 22 -1.16 13.18 3.11
N VAL A 23 -1.14 11.90 2.76
CA VAL A 23 -0.69 10.79 3.62
C VAL A 23 0.56 10.19 3.01
N THR A 24 1.59 10.01 3.81
CA THR A 24 2.88 9.47 3.42
C THR A 24 3.07 8.08 3.99
N PHE A 25 3.20 7.08 3.11
CA PHE A 25 3.52 5.71 3.47
C PHE A 25 4.99 5.39 3.28
N TYR A 26 5.55 4.68 4.24
CA TYR A 26 6.86 4.04 4.16
C TYR A 26 6.67 2.55 3.91
N TYR A 27 7.28 2.03 2.85
CA TYR A 27 7.12 0.63 2.46
C TYR A 27 8.43 0.03 1.93
N ARG A 28 8.56 -1.29 1.96
CA ARG A 28 9.63 -2.00 1.24
C ARG A 28 9.13 -2.48 -0.12
N LEU A 29 10.05 -2.67 -1.05
CA LEU A 29 9.70 -3.30 -2.32
C LEU A 29 9.30 -4.76 -2.10
N PRO A 30 8.25 -5.26 -2.78
CA PRO A 30 7.89 -6.66 -2.72
C PRO A 30 8.92 -7.51 -3.44
N THR A 31 9.16 -8.71 -2.92
CA THR A 31 10.00 -9.70 -3.61
C THR A 31 9.28 -10.28 -4.82
N SER A 32 10.03 -10.96 -5.70
CA SER A 32 9.44 -11.68 -6.84
C SER A 32 8.41 -12.72 -6.37
N GLU A 33 8.69 -13.45 -5.29
CA GLU A 33 7.77 -14.43 -4.70
C GLU A 33 6.48 -13.79 -4.20
N GLU A 34 6.58 -12.63 -3.55
CA GLU A 34 5.41 -11.89 -3.08
C GLU A 34 4.57 -11.36 -4.25
N ARG A 35 5.19 -10.92 -5.35
CA ARG A 35 4.47 -10.53 -6.56
C ARG A 35 3.71 -11.68 -7.19
N VAL A 36 4.32 -12.87 -7.27
CA VAL A 36 3.65 -14.07 -7.76
C VAL A 36 2.49 -14.44 -6.82
N ALA A 37 2.74 -14.47 -5.51
CA ALA A 37 1.72 -14.79 -4.52
C ALA A 37 0.54 -13.79 -4.55
N TYR A 38 0.81 -12.51 -4.80
CA TYR A 38 -0.21 -11.48 -4.98
C TYR A 38 -1.13 -11.81 -6.17
N GLN A 39 -0.54 -12.09 -7.33
CA GLN A 39 -1.30 -12.42 -8.54
C GLN A 39 -2.14 -13.68 -8.39
N LEU A 40 -1.61 -14.71 -7.73
CA LEU A 40 -2.34 -15.95 -7.46
C LEU A 40 -3.47 -15.74 -6.45
N SER A 41 -3.25 -14.92 -5.42
CA SER A 41 -4.25 -14.67 -4.36
C SER A 41 -5.45 -13.87 -4.84
N ALA A 42 -5.31 -13.12 -5.94
CA ALA A 42 -6.41 -12.36 -6.53
C ALA A 42 -7.60 -13.24 -6.94
N PHE A 43 -7.38 -14.55 -7.11
CA PHE A 43 -8.42 -15.52 -7.42
C PHE A 43 -8.43 -16.66 -6.41
N ARG A 44 -9.63 -17.03 -5.93
CA ARG A 44 -9.81 -18.18 -5.04
C ARG A 44 -10.85 -19.11 -5.64
N LEU A 45 -10.63 -20.41 -5.51
CA LEU A 45 -11.66 -21.42 -5.80
C LEU A 45 -12.48 -21.64 -4.53
N GLU A 46 -13.75 -21.25 -4.56
CA GLU A 46 -14.71 -21.49 -3.47
C GLU A 46 -15.93 -22.21 -4.08
N GLY A 47 -16.25 -23.41 -3.60
CA GLY A 47 -17.42 -24.17 -4.08
C GLY A 47 -17.37 -24.63 -5.55
N GLY A 48 -16.18 -24.69 -6.16
CA GLY A 48 -16.01 -25.00 -7.58
C GLY A 48 -16.09 -23.78 -8.50
N GLU A 49 -16.36 -22.59 -7.96
CA GLU A 49 -16.39 -21.33 -8.70
C GLU A 49 -15.13 -20.51 -8.42
N ARG A 50 -14.66 -19.77 -9.44
CA ARG A 50 -13.52 -18.87 -9.32
C ARG A 50 -14.02 -17.50 -8.84
N ARG A 51 -13.78 -17.18 -7.57
CA ARG A 51 -14.08 -15.88 -6.97
C ARG A 51 -12.92 -14.91 -7.17
N PHE A 52 -13.25 -13.67 -7.51
CA PHE A 52 -12.28 -12.58 -7.58
C PHE A 52 -12.19 -11.86 -6.24
N CYS A 53 -11.03 -11.95 -5.57
CA CYS A 53 -10.80 -11.50 -4.20
C CYS A 53 -9.78 -10.35 -4.16
N LEU A 54 -9.85 -9.43 -5.12
CA LEU A 54 -8.82 -8.41 -5.31
C LEU A 54 -8.70 -7.45 -4.10
N GLY A 55 -9.82 -7.03 -3.50
CA GLY A 55 -9.82 -6.15 -2.33
C GLY A 55 -9.09 -6.78 -1.13
N GLU A 56 -9.44 -8.02 -0.78
CA GLU A 56 -8.76 -8.78 0.28
C GLU A 56 -7.26 -8.96 -0.02
N THR A 57 -6.93 -9.24 -1.27
CA THR A 57 -5.55 -9.43 -1.72
C THR A 57 -4.74 -8.16 -1.58
N ARG A 58 -5.27 -7.03 -2.03
CA ARG A 58 -4.64 -5.71 -1.89
C ARG A 58 -4.34 -5.40 -0.44
N LEU A 59 -5.34 -5.48 0.43
CA LEU A 59 -5.18 -5.21 1.86
C LEU A 59 -4.11 -6.11 2.50
N LYS A 60 -4.21 -7.43 2.28
CA LYS A 60 -3.27 -8.42 2.83
C LYS A 60 -1.82 -8.12 2.45
N PHE A 61 -1.57 -7.83 1.17
CA PHE A 61 -0.21 -7.61 0.69
C PHE A 61 0.31 -6.20 0.97
N ALA A 62 -0.56 -5.19 1.08
CA ALA A 62 -0.19 -3.87 1.57
C ALA A 62 0.42 -3.96 2.98
N LEU A 63 -0.27 -4.63 3.90
CA LEU A 63 0.18 -4.80 5.29
C LEU A 63 1.55 -5.51 5.38
N LYS A 64 1.83 -6.46 4.48
CA LYS A 64 3.12 -7.18 4.45
C LYS A 64 4.31 -6.30 4.08
N ILE A 65 4.10 -5.27 3.27
CA ILE A 65 5.17 -4.40 2.76
C ILE A 65 5.23 -3.06 3.49
N LEU A 66 4.20 -2.72 4.25
CA LEU A 66 4.10 -1.46 4.97
C LEU A 66 5.06 -1.46 6.16
N LEU A 67 5.96 -0.49 6.18
CA LEU A 67 6.93 -0.27 7.26
C LEU A 67 6.44 0.79 8.25
N GLY A 68 5.56 1.70 7.81
CA GLY A 68 5.00 2.76 8.64
C GLY A 68 4.43 3.88 7.78
N PHE A 69 4.22 5.04 8.40
CA PHE A 69 3.71 6.25 7.77
C PHE A 69 4.25 7.49 8.49
N GLU A 70 4.06 8.68 7.94
CA GLU A 70 4.53 9.93 8.56
C GLU A 70 3.71 10.27 9.82
N THR A 71 4.41 10.65 10.89
CA THR A 71 3.77 10.94 12.17
C THR A 71 2.81 12.12 12.04
N GLY A 72 1.56 11.90 12.44
CA GLY A 72 0.50 12.92 12.40
C GLY A 72 -0.48 12.74 11.23
N ASP A 73 -0.16 11.90 10.24
CA ASP A 73 -1.06 11.62 9.12
C ASP A 73 -2.33 10.86 9.56
N PHE A 74 -2.23 10.10 10.66
CA PHE A 74 -3.34 9.37 11.25
C PHE A 74 -3.53 9.77 12.71
N LEU A 75 -4.78 10.03 13.08
CA LEU A 75 -5.19 10.26 14.46
C LEU A 75 -6.11 9.12 14.91
N ILE A 76 -5.92 8.65 16.14
CA ILE A 76 -6.82 7.72 16.82
C ILE A 76 -7.47 8.42 18.01
N GLN A 77 -8.60 7.87 18.46
CA GLN A 77 -9.21 8.27 19.72
C GLN A 77 -8.52 7.52 20.86
N ASP A 78 -7.79 8.26 21.69
CA ASP A 78 -7.16 7.74 22.91
C ASP A 78 -7.72 8.50 24.12
N GLU A 79 -8.26 7.77 25.09
CA GLU A 79 -8.95 8.32 26.27
C GLU A 79 -9.98 9.43 25.95
N GLY A 80 -10.66 9.33 24.80
CA GLY A 80 -11.67 10.31 24.37
C GLY A 80 -11.10 11.60 23.78
N LYS A 81 -9.80 11.63 23.47
CA LYS A 81 -9.15 12.74 22.77
C LYS A 81 -8.45 12.22 21.50
N PRO A 82 -8.42 13.03 20.43
CA PRO A 82 -7.63 12.70 19.26
C PRO A 82 -6.13 12.77 19.61
N ALA A 83 -5.42 11.69 19.34
CA ALA A 83 -3.97 11.57 19.51
C ALA A 83 -3.34 11.00 18.22
N PRO A 84 -2.11 11.40 17.86
CA PRO A 84 -1.41 10.82 16.71
C PRO A 84 -1.20 9.32 16.88
N LEU A 85 -1.62 8.56 15.87
CA LEU A 85 -1.20 7.17 15.76
C LEU A 85 0.28 7.15 15.38
N ASP A 86 1.07 6.42 16.14
CA ASP A 86 2.52 6.33 15.96
C ASP A 86 2.93 4.84 15.95
N PRO A 87 3.45 4.31 14.82
CA PRO A 87 3.91 2.93 14.72
C PRO A 87 4.95 2.52 15.77
N ALA A 88 5.74 3.45 16.28
CA ALA A 88 6.76 3.18 17.30
C ALA A 88 6.16 3.01 18.71
N ARG A 89 4.95 3.54 18.95
CA ARG A 89 4.29 3.54 20.27
C ARG A 89 3.09 2.60 20.35
N HIS A 90 2.41 2.37 19.23
CA HIS A 90 1.17 1.60 19.18
C HIS A 90 1.43 0.28 18.48
N GLY A 91 1.57 -0.82 19.21
CA GLY A 91 1.89 -2.13 18.62
C GLY A 91 0.84 -2.68 17.65
N ASP A 92 -0.40 -2.19 17.74
CA ASP A 92 -1.57 -2.58 16.93
C ASP A 92 -1.85 -1.60 15.77
N TRP A 93 -0.91 -0.73 15.42
CA TRP A 93 -1.10 0.32 14.42
C TRP A 93 -1.51 -0.24 13.04
N GLN A 94 -1.01 -1.43 12.67
CA GLN A 94 -1.37 -2.07 11.41
C GLN A 94 -2.84 -2.51 11.39
N GLU A 95 -3.33 -3.05 12.51
CA GLU A 95 -4.73 -3.43 12.69
C GLU A 95 -5.65 -2.20 12.66
N GLN A 96 -5.21 -1.08 13.25
CA GLN A 96 -5.94 0.18 13.22
C GLN A 96 -6.10 0.68 11.77
N LEU A 97 -5.03 0.71 10.97
CA LEU A 97 -5.15 1.09 9.56
C LEU A 97 -5.99 0.10 8.76
N ALA A 98 -5.83 -1.21 8.99
CA ALA A 98 -6.61 -2.22 8.28
C ALA A 98 -8.12 -2.09 8.53
N ARG A 99 -8.49 -1.66 9.73
CA ARG A 99 -9.89 -1.45 10.12
C ARG A 99 -10.45 -0.12 9.64
N HIS A 100 -9.66 0.96 9.73
CA HIS A 100 -10.17 2.33 9.57
C HIS A 100 -9.77 3.02 8.27
N ALA A 101 -8.70 2.56 7.61
CA ALA A 101 -8.23 3.08 6.32
C ALA A 101 -7.87 1.94 5.32
N PRO A 102 -8.75 0.93 5.12
CA PRO A 102 -8.45 -0.20 4.22
C PRO A 102 -8.32 0.21 2.75
N ASP A 103 -8.95 1.32 2.36
CA ASP A 103 -8.90 1.92 1.03
C ASP A 103 -7.51 2.49 0.71
N LEU A 104 -6.90 3.24 1.63
CA LEU A 104 -5.53 3.75 1.47
C LEU A 104 -4.51 2.62 1.39
N LEU A 105 -4.64 1.58 2.22
CA LEU A 105 -3.81 0.38 2.13
C LEU A 105 -4.00 -0.34 0.80
N SER A 106 -5.25 -0.47 0.34
CA SER A 106 -5.53 -1.09 -0.95
C SER A 106 -4.93 -0.30 -2.12
N TYR A 107 -4.95 1.02 -2.03
CA TYR A 107 -4.32 1.91 -3.00
C TYR A 107 -2.80 1.75 -3.01
N LEU A 108 -2.15 1.66 -1.84
CA LEU A 108 -0.73 1.36 -1.73
C LEU A 108 -0.39 0.05 -2.46
N ALA A 109 -1.13 -1.04 -2.20
CA ALA A 109 -0.89 -2.31 -2.89
C ALA A 109 -1.10 -2.19 -4.41
N GLN A 110 -2.15 -1.52 -4.85
CA GLN A 110 -2.39 -1.29 -6.28
C GLN A 110 -1.20 -0.57 -6.93
N GLN A 111 -0.69 0.51 -6.34
CA GLN A 111 0.46 1.25 -6.89
C GLN A 111 1.72 0.37 -6.95
N VAL A 112 1.99 -0.39 -5.89
CA VAL A 112 3.26 -1.13 -5.76
C VAL A 112 3.26 -2.44 -6.57
N PHE A 113 2.15 -3.16 -6.59
CA PHE A 113 2.05 -4.46 -7.27
C PHE A 113 1.56 -4.36 -8.71
N GLU A 114 0.70 -3.39 -9.04
CA GLU A 114 0.03 -3.29 -10.36
C GLU A 114 0.46 -2.05 -11.16
N GLY A 115 1.05 -1.02 -10.52
CA GLY A 115 1.33 0.29 -11.12
C GLY A 115 2.46 0.33 -12.16
N LEU A 116 3.18 -0.77 -12.40
CA LEU A 116 4.20 -0.81 -13.44
C LEU A 116 3.55 -0.78 -14.82
N ARG A 117 3.71 0.33 -15.54
CA ARG A 117 3.26 0.49 -16.92
C ARG A 117 4.46 0.44 -17.86
N VAL A 118 4.29 -0.18 -19.02
CA VAL A 118 5.23 -0.01 -20.13
C VAL A 118 5.08 1.42 -20.62
N ALA A 119 6.14 2.23 -20.52
CA ALA A 119 6.17 3.51 -21.22
C ALA A 119 6.09 3.20 -22.72
N GLY A 120 5.04 3.68 -23.39
CA GLY A 120 4.99 3.61 -24.85
C GLY A 120 6.26 4.23 -25.39
N ARG A 121 6.92 3.55 -26.34
CA ARG A 121 8.07 4.11 -27.05
C ARG A 121 7.57 5.34 -27.79
N GLY A 122 7.72 6.52 -27.18
CA GLY A 122 7.55 7.79 -27.87
C GLY A 122 8.41 7.73 -29.12
N GLU A 123 7.81 8.08 -30.25
CA GLU A 123 8.46 8.19 -31.55
C GLU A 123 9.80 8.89 -31.35
N ALA A 124 10.88 8.15 -31.58
CA ALA A 124 12.17 8.78 -31.74
C ALA A 124 12.04 9.61 -33.02
N GLU A 125 11.89 10.93 -32.90
CA GLU A 125 12.23 11.84 -33.99
C GLU A 125 13.71 11.63 -34.29
N TRP A 126 13.98 10.99 -35.42
CA TRP A 126 15.30 11.00 -36.03
C TRP A 126 15.29 12.22 -36.97
N ASP A 127 16.00 13.27 -36.58
CA ASP A 127 16.46 14.33 -37.49
C ASP A 127 17.50 13.78 -38.48
#